data_AF-A0A8T4EWZ6-F1
#
_entry.id   AF-A0A8T4EWZ6-F1
#
_cell.length_a   1.000
_cell.length_b   1.000
_cell.length_c   1.000
_cell.angle_alpha   90.00
_cell.angle_beta   90.00
_cell.angle_gamma   90.00
#
_symmetry.space_group_name_H-M   'P 1'
#
loop_
_entity.id
_entity.type
_entity.pdbx_description
1 polymer ?
#
loop_
_entity_poly.entity_id
_entity_poly.type
_entity_poly.pdbx_seq_one_letter_code
_entity_poly.pdbx_strand_id
1 'polypeptide(L)'
;MRRKSLLARRTRKKGQVWITDYTMSLLLFILATVIAIKILINAFGTNTAFTELKADTAKISEMLLSEGVPANWDADSVLRPGILEGSRVSSEKAYAAMNMSYEDIRPKFQTRYDFIAVFKDKDDVIINFTDSTGTDTKCVIGSPDVGTAGCSQTDLSSIDYDNMVKLTRIIIYDASIVKMEVYAWAK
;
A
#
# COMPACT_ATOMS: atom_id res chain seq x y z
N MET A 1 -52.97 58.71 -57.85
CA MET A 1 -51.63 58.13 -58.09
C MET A 1 -50.77 58.30 -56.84
N ARG A 2 -50.57 57.25 -56.02
CA ARG A 2 -49.69 57.27 -54.83
C ARG A 2 -48.82 56.02 -54.86
N ARG A 3 -47.55 56.17 -55.26
CA ARG A 3 -46.54 55.10 -55.16
C ARG A 3 -46.07 55.01 -53.71
N LYS A 4 -46.50 53.99 -52.97
CA LYS A 4 -45.92 53.64 -51.67
C LYS A 4 -44.59 52.92 -51.92
N SER A 5 -43.48 53.56 -51.59
CA SER A 5 -42.15 52.95 -51.64
C SER A 5 -42.01 51.95 -50.50
N LEU A 6 -42.02 50.65 -50.83
CA LEU A 6 -41.62 49.58 -49.93
C LEU A 6 -40.10 49.59 -49.79
N LEU A 7 -39.58 50.39 -48.88
CA LEU A 7 -38.18 50.27 -48.44
C LEU A 7 -38.06 49.00 -47.60
N ALA A 8 -37.64 47.91 -48.25
CA ALA A 8 -37.33 46.65 -47.63
C ALA A 8 -36.18 46.84 -46.61
N ARG A 9 -36.54 46.85 -45.32
CA ARG A 9 -35.61 46.88 -44.20
C ARG A 9 -34.86 45.54 -44.17
N ARG A 10 -33.72 45.45 -44.87
CA ARG A 10 -32.78 44.32 -44.76
C ARG A 10 -32.31 44.23 -43.31
N THR A 11 -32.94 43.34 -42.55
CA THR A 11 -32.53 43.06 -41.18
C THR A 11 -31.15 42.42 -41.18
N ARG A 12 -30.24 43.00 -40.39
CA ARG A 12 -28.85 42.58 -40.20
C ARG A 12 -28.79 41.20 -39.53
N LYS A 13 -29.08 40.12 -40.25
CA LYS A 13 -28.95 38.73 -39.76
C LYS A 13 -27.52 38.21 -39.72
N LYS A 14 -26.55 38.94 -40.29
CA LYS A 14 -25.14 38.51 -40.34
C LYS A 14 -24.44 38.51 -38.98
N GLY A 15 -24.89 39.32 -38.02
CA GLY A 15 -24.30 39.36 -36.67
C GLY A 15 -24.72 38.18 -35.77
N GLN A 16 -25.87 37.54 -36.04
CA GLN A 16 -26.41 36.51 -35.16
C GLN A 16 -25.65 35.17 -35.27
N VAL A 17 -25.20 34.80 -36.46
CA VAL A 17 -24.47 33.53 -36.69
C VAL A 17 -23.11 33.53 -35.99
N TRP A 18 -22.44 34.70 -35.93
CA TRP A 18 -21.13 34.81 -35.29
C TRP A 18 -21.21 34.64 -33.78
N ILE A 19 -22.27 35.17 -33.15
CA ILE A 19 -22.48 35.03 -31.70
C ILE A 19 -22.74 33.57 -31.33
N THR A 20 -23.55 32.84 -32.12
CA THR A 20 -23.87 31.44 -31.80
C THR A 20 -22.64 30.53 -31.88
N ASP A 21 -21.77 30.75 -32.87
CA ASP A 21 -20.53 29.97 -33.03
C ASP A 21 -19.54 30.25 -31.88
N TYR A 22 -19.41 31.53 -31.50
CA TYR A 22 -18.62 31.93 -30.33
C TYR A 22 -19.17 31.31 -29.04
N THR A 23 -20.49 31.36 -28.81
CA THR A 23 -21.12 30.75 -27.63
C THR A 23 -20.89 29.25 -27.58
N MET A 24 -21.01 28.53 -28.70
CA MET A 24 -20.78 27.09 -28.77
C MET A 24 -19.31 26.75 -28.47
N SER A 25 -18.37 27.48 -29.07
CA SER A 25 -16.94 27.32 -28.84
C SER A 25 -16.56 27.58 -27.38
N LEU A 26 -17.13 28.62 -26.78
CA LEU A 26 -16.93 28.95 -25.37
C LEU A 26 -17.46 27.86 -24.43
N LEU A 27 -18.63 27.29 -24.73
CA LEU A 27 -19.19 26.19 -23.94
C LEU A 27 -18.31 24.94 -24.00
N LEU A 28 -17.85 24.57 -25.20
CA LEU A 28 -16.94 23.44 -25.37
C LEU A 28 -15.61 23.68 -24.65
N PHE A 29 -15.08 24.89 -24.69
CA PHE A 29 -13.86 25.26 -23.98
C PHE A 29 -14.03 25.17 -22.46
N ILE A 30 -15.13 25.68 -21.91
CA ILE A 30 -15.44 25.57 -20.48
C ILE A 30 -15.57 24.10 -20.07
N LEU A 31 -16.30 23.29 -20.86
CA LEU A 31 -16.46 21.86 -20.60
C LEU A 31 -15.12 21.14 -20.59
N ALA A 32 -14.28 21.36 -21.60
CA ALA A 32 -12.94 20.78 -21.69
C ALA A 32 -12.07 21.20 -20.50
N THR A 33 -12.15 22.47 -20.08
CA THR A 33 -11.41 22.99 -18.93
C THR A 33 -11.85 22.31 -17.62
N VAL A 34 -13.16 22.15 -17.40
CA VAL A 34 -13.69 21.46 -16.21
C VAL A 34 -13.25 19.99 -16.19
N ILE A 35 -13.30 19.30 -17.33
CA ILE A 35 -12.82 17.92 -17.45
C ILE A 35 -11.32 17.85 -17.15
N ALA A 36 -10.52 18.75 -17.73
CA ALA A 36 -9.08 18.80 -17.48
C ALA A 36 -8.76 19.04 -16.00
N ILE A 37 -9.45 19.98 -15.34
CA ILE A 37 -9.28 20.23 -13.89
C ILE A 37 -9.64 18.98 -13.09
N LYS A 38 -10.73 18.29 -13.40
CA LYS A 38 -11.10 17.04 -12.71
C LYS A 38 -10.06 15.94 -12.91
N ILE A 39 -9.54 15.79 -14.12
CA ILE A 39 -8.47 14.83 -14.42
C ILE A 39 -7.23 15.18 -13.61
N LEU A 40 -6.82 16.46 -13.56
CA LEU A 40 -5.66 16.89 -12.78
C LEU A 40 -5.85 16.62 -11.28
N ILE A 41 -7.00 16.97 -10.72
CA ILE A 41 -7.29 16.73 -9.28
C ILE A 41 -7.28 15.23 -8.98
N ASN A 42 -7.82 14.38 -9.85
CA ASN A 42 -7.85 12.94 -9.63
C ASN A 42 -6.48 12.27 -9.87
N ALA A 43 -5.72 12.74 -10.86
CA ALA A 43 -4.41 12.21 -11.19
C ALA A 43 -3.34 12.62 -10.18
N PHE A 44 -3.46 13.81 -9.59
CA PHE A 44 -2.51 14.37 -8.63
C PHE A 44 -3.06 14.45 -7.20
N GLY A 45 -4.28 13.98 -6.97
CA GLY A 45 -4.83 13.81 -5.64
C GLY A 45 -3.96 12.82 -4.89
N THR A 46 -3.06 13.32 -4.05
CA THR A 46 -2.19 12.46 -3.24
C THR A 46 -3.08 11.66 -2.31
N ASN A 47 -3.13 10.34 -2.51
CA ASN A 47 -3.71 9.44 -1.53
C ASN A 47 -2.77 9.45 -0.30
N THR A 48 -3.03 10.38 0.62
CA THR A 48 -2.23 10.57 1.84
C THR A 48 -2.22 9.30 2.68
N ALA A 49 -3.37 8.61 2.76
CA ALA A 49 -3.49 7.31 3.42
C ALA A 49 -2.56 6.26 2.81
N PHE A 50 -2.49 6.15 1.48
CA PHE A 50 -1.55 5.26 0.80
C PHE A 50 -0.08 5.64 1.06
N THR A 51 0.23 6.94 1.09
CA THR A 51 1.59 7.44 1.35
C THR A 51 2.03 7.12 2.80
N GLU A 52 1.14 7.31 3.76
CA GLU A 52 1.35 6.95 5.16
C GLU A 52 1.47 5.43 5.33
N LEU A 53 0.61 4.63 4.66
CA LEU A 53 0.69 3.17 4.64
C LEU A 53 2.04 2.69 4.10
N LYS A 54 2.53 3.29 3.01
CA LYS A 54 3.84 2.98 2.44
C LYS A 54 4.98 3.31 3.41
N ALA A 55 4.91 4.44 4.10
CA ALA A 55 5.91 4.85 5.09
C ALA A 55 5.92 3.87 6.28
N ASP A 56 4.75 3.48 6.79
CA ASP A 56 4.62 2.51 7.86
C ASP A 56 5.12 1.11 7.45
N THR A 57 4.81 0.67 6.23
CA THR A 57 5.33 -0.61 5.69
C THR A 57 6.86 -0.62 5.66
N ALA A 58 7.47 0.50 5.25
CA ALA A 58 8.92 0.66 5.27
C ALA A 58 9.48 0.63 6.69
N LYS A 59 8.84 1.32 7.64
CA LYS A 59 9.20 1.32 9.06
C LYS A 59 9.12 -0.08 9.67
N ILE A 60 8.04 -0.84 9.44
CA ILE A 60 7.89 -2.23 9.89
C ILE A 60 9.03 -3.08 9.36
N SER A 61 9.31 -2.97 8.05
CA SER A 61 10.42 -3.67 7.42
C SER A 61 11.77 -3.30 8.04
N GLU A 62 12.03 -2.04 8.34
CA GLU A 62 13.29 -1.59 8.94
C GLU A 62 13.44 -2.06 10.39
N MET A 63 12.35 -2.05 11.17
CA MET A 63 12.32 -2.58 12.52
C MET A 63 12.59 -4.08 12.54
N LEU A 64 11.94 -4.85 11.66
CA LEU A 64 12.21 -6.27 11.48
C LEU A 64 13.69 -6.51 11.14
N LEU A 65 14.29 -5.71 10.26
CA LEU A 65 15.71 -5.76 9.91
C LEU A 65 16.66 -5.13 10.94
N SER A 66 16.23 -4.98 12.19
CA SER A 66 17.09 -4.56 13.29
C SER A 66 17.39 -5.73 14.22
N GLU A 67 18.32 -5.56 15.17
CA GLU A 67 18.53 -6.56 16.22
C GLU A 67 17.41 -6.56 17.29
N GLY A 68 16.53 -5.57 17.24
CA GLY A 68 15.52 -5.30 18.26
C GLY A 68 16.09 -4.59 19.48
N VAL A 69 15.22 -4.28 20.45
CA VAL A 69 15.57 -3.65 21.72
C VAL A 69 14.78 -4.29 22.86
N PRO A 70 15.44 -4.80 23.91
CA PRO A 70 16.90 -4.96 24.06
C PRO A 70 17.49 -5.96 23.04
N ALA A 71 18.81 -6.04 22.87
CA ALA A 71 19.41 -6.92 21.85
C ALA A 71 19.14 -8.42 22.08
N ASN A 72 18.91 -8.82 23.33
CA ASN A 72 18.60 -10.17 23.78
C ASN A 72 17.12 -10.30 24.21
N TRP A 73 16.22 -9.63 23.48
CA TRP A 73 14.80 -9.63 23.80
C TRP A 73 14.16 -11.01 23.63
N ASP A 74 13.10 -11.23 24.41
CA ASP A 74 12.15 -12.33 24.31
C ASP A 74 10.72 -11.78 24.14
N ALA A 75 9.72 -12.65 24.01
CA ALA A 75 8.32 -12.25 23.78
C ALA A 75 7.78 -11.28 24.86
N ASP A 76 8.28 -11.37 26.09
CA ASP A 76 7.79 -10.59 27.23
C ASP A 76 8.55 -9.26 27.41
N SER A 77 9.85 -9.22 27.11
CA SER A 77 10.75 -8.08 27.35
C SER A 77 10.93 -7.16 26.14
N VAL A 78 10.48 -7.58 24.95
CA VAL A 78 10.70 -6.83 23.71
C VAL A 78 9.99 -5.48 23.71
N LEU A 79 10.78 -4.41 23.57
CA LEU A 79 10.27 -3.05 23.34
C LEU A 79 10.12 -2.76 21.86
N ARG A 80 11.10 -3.20 21.07
CA ARG A 80 11.10 -3.09 19.62
C ARG A 80 11.54 -4.42 19.01
N PRO A 81 10.66 -5.16 18.33
CA PRO A 81 11.01 -6.40 17.67
C PRO A 81 12.02 -6.16 16.57
N GLY A 82 12.96 -7.10 16.42
CA GLY A 82 13.91 -7.14 15.33
C GLY A 82 14.50 -8.54 15.24
N ILE A 83 14.60 -9.09 14.04
CA ILE A 83 14.92 -10.50 13.82
C ILE A 83 16.41 -10.74 13.57
N LEU A 84 17.22 -9.69 13.53
CA LEU A 84 18.65 -9.81 13.23
C LEU A 84 19.49 -10.09 14.47
N GLU A 85 20.63 -10.72 14.23
CA GLU A 85 21.72 -10.90 15.17
C GLU A 85 23.01 -10.90 14.36
N GLY A 86 23.87 -9.89 14.57
CA GLY A 86 25.12 -9.78 13.80
C GLY A 86 24.90 -9.67 12.28
N SER A 87 23.87 -8.93 11.85
CA SER A 87 23.46 -8.75 10.44
C SER A 87 22.90 -9.98 9.73
N ARG A 88 22.62 -11.08 10.44
CA ARG A 88 21.96 -12.28 9.90
C ARG A 88 20.62 -12.47 10.59
N VAL A 89 19.66 -13.08 9.90
CA VAL A 89 18.40 -13.46 10.55
C VAL A 89 18.68 -14.53 11.60
N SER A 90 18.29 -14.25 12.84
CA SER A 90 18.29 -15.22 13.94
C SER A 90 16.98 -15.99 13.92
N SER A 91 17.06 -17.32 13.79
CA SER A 91 15.88 -18.18 13.76
C SER A 91 15.07 -18.09 15.05
N GLU A 92 15.75 -17.93 16.19
CA GLU A 92 15.13 -17.82 17.51
C GLU A 92 14.32 -16.54 17.64
N LYS A 93 14.88 -15.39 17.23
CA LYS A 93 14.15 -14.11 17.23
C LYS A 93 13.01 -14.07 16.22
N ALA A 94 13.22 -14.63 15.03
CA ALA A 94 12.17 -14.74 14.02
C ALA A 94 11.01 -15.60 14.55
N TYR A 95 11.31 -16.76 15.15
CA TYR A 95 10.31 -17.61 15.79
C TYR A 95 9.60 -16.88 16.94
N ALA A 96 10.34 -16.22 17.83
CA ALA A 96 9.76 -15.45 18.94
C ALA A 96 8.83 -14.33 18.42
N ALA A 97 9.19 -13.67 17.32
CA ALA A 97 8.33 -12.69 16.67
C ALA A 97 7.05 -13.30 16.09
N MET A 98 7.14 -14.49 15.49
CA MET A 98 5.98 -15.22 14.97
C MET A 98 5.08 -15.79 16.06
N ASN A 99 5.63 -16.05 17.25
CA ASN A 99 4.90 -16.60 18.38
C ASN A 99 4.20 -15.53 19.24
N MET A 100 4.54 -14.24 19.08
CA MET A 100 3.83 -13.15 19.73
C MET A 100 2.40 -13.03 19.19
N SER A 101 1.46 -12.73 20.09
CA SER A 101 0.09 -12.42 19.66
C SER A 101 0.09 -11.16 18.79
N TYR A 102 -0.85 -11.08 17.85
CA TYR A 102 -0.94 -9.93 16.96
C TYR A 102 -1.21 -8.62 17.72
N GLU A 103 -2.06 -8.70 18.75
CA GLU A 103 -2.40 -7.58 19.63
C GLU A 103 -1.17 -7.04 20.39
N ASP A 104 -0.19 -7.89 20.68
CA ASP A 104 1.04 -7.49 21.37
C ASP A 104 2.09 -6.94 20.40
N ILE A 105 2.24 -7.55 19.21
CA ILE A 105 3.31 -7.19 18.27
C ILE A 105 2.99 -5.91 17.47
N ARG A 106 1.74 -5.70 17.09
CA ARG A 106 1.30 -4.52 16.32
C ARG A 106 1.64 -3.18 16.97
N PRO A 107 1.31 -2.94 18.26
CA PRO A 107 1.66 -1.68 18.91
C PRO A 107 3.18 -1.47 19.02
N LYS A 108 3.97 -2.55 19.09
CA LYS A 108 5.44 -2.44 19.15
C LYS A 108 6.07 -1.96 17.85
N PHE A 109 5.44 -2.21 16.70
CA PHE A 109 5.83 -1.60 15.42
C PHE A 109 5.35 -0.15 15.27
N GLN A 110 4.52 0.34 16.21
CA GLN A 110 3.95 1.68 16.19
C GLN A 110 3.30 2.00 14.84
N THR A 111 2.50 1.06 14.34
CA THR A 111 1.70 1.22 13.13
C THR A 111 0.23 1.13 13.48
N ARG A 112 -0.58 1.89 12.75
CA ARG A 112 -2.05 1.79 12.82
C ARG A 112 -2.62 0.81 11.81
N TYR A 113 -1.82 0.34 10.87
CA TYR A 113 -2.25 -0.54 9.79
C TYR A 113 -2.11 -1.99 10.20
N ASP A 114 -2.85 -2.85 9.50
CA ASP A 114 -2.64 -4.27 9.64
C ASP A 114 -1.50 -4.74 8.75
N PHE A 115 -0.77 -5.76 9.18
CA PHE A 115 0.39 -6.22 8.43
C PHE A 115 0.66 -7.72 8.61
N ILE A 116 1.40 -8.26 7.65
CA ILE A 116 2.12 -9.52 7.76
C ILE A 116 3.54 -9.37 7.20
N ALA A 117 4.46 -10.19 7.71
CA ALA A 117 5.77 -10.40 7.11
C ALA A 117 5.99 -11.90 6.88
N VAL A 118 6.45 -12.24 5.68
CA VAL A 118 6.75 -13.61 5.25
C VAL A 118 8.14 -13.68 4.67
N PHE A 119 8.79 -14.83 4.83
CA PHE A 119 10.14 -15.08 4.32
C PHE A 119 10.05 -16.12 3.23
N LYS A 120 10.65 -15.85 2.07
CA LYS A 120 10.62 -16.74 0.91
C LYS A 120 12.02 -16.99 0.41
N ASP A 121 12.29 -18.22 0.01
CA ASP A 121 13.53 -18.56 -0.67
C ASP A 121 13.56 -18.02 -2.11
N LYS A 122 14.60 -18.40 -2.85
CA LYS A 122 14.77 -18.04 -4.26
C LYS A 122 13.68 -18.61 -5.18
N ASP A 123 13.05 -19.70 -4.77
CA ASP A 123 12.03 -20.45 -5.52
C ASP A 123 10.60 -20.02 -5.11
N ASP A 124 10.48 -18.92 -4.36
CA ASP A 124 9.23 -18.36 -3.83
C ASP A 124 8.50 -19.28 -2.82
N VAL A 125 9.20 -20.26 -2.25
CA VAL A 125 8.70 -21.12 -1.18
C VAL A 125 8.87 -20.41 0.16
N ILE A 126 7.82 -20.41 0.98
CA ILE A 126 7.86 -19.78 2.30
C ILE A 126 8.77 -20.60 3.22
N ILE A 127 9.64 -19.91 3.95
CA ILE A 127 10.58 -20.50 4.91
C ILE A 127 9.88 -20.64 6.25
N ASN A 128 10.03 -21.84 6.81
CA ASN A 128 9.51 -22.22 8.09
C ASN A 128 10.55 -21.99 9.18
N PHE A 129 10.14 -21.36 10.27
CA PHE A 129 10.93 -21.21 11.48
C PHE A 129 10.40 -22.17 12.53
N THR A 130 11.28 -23.04 12.99
CA THR A 130 10.99 -24.01 14.05
C THR A 130 11.49 -23.50 15.39
N ASP A 131 10.79 -23.87 16.45
CA ASP A 131 11.25 -23.63 17.81
C ASP A 131 12.52 -24.45 18.12
N SER A 132 13.14 -24.20 19.29
CA SER A 132 14.35 -24.91 19.70
C SER A 132 14.14 -26.42 19.90
N THR A 133 12.90 -26.87 20.09
CA THR A 133 12.56 -28.30 20.18
C THR A 133 12.25 -28.96 18.84
N GLY A 134 12.00 -28.18 17.79
CA GLY A 134 11.63 -28.66 16.45
C GLY A 134 10.19 -29.20 16.36
N THR A 135 9.32 -28.86 17.31
CA THR A 135 7.96 -29.40 17.40
C THR A 135 6.91 -28.43 16.88
N ASP A 136 7.13 -27.12 17.02
CA ASP A 136 6.24 -26.07 16.52
C ASP A 136 6.91 -25.32 15.37
N THR A 137 6.13 -25.04 14.34
CA THR A 137 6.59 -24.39 13.11
C THR A 137 5.71 -23.21 12.81
N LYS A 138 6.33 -22.04 12.63
CA LYS A 138 5.67 -20.81 12.21
C LYS A 138 6.33 -20.27 10.94
N CYS A 139 5.61 -19.44 10.19
CA CYS A 139 6.11 -18.88 8.93
C CYS A 139 5.67 -17.44 8.67
N VAL A 140 4.79 -16.88 9.49
CA VAL A 140 4.23 -15.54 9.30
C VAL A 140 4.30 -14.78 10.61
N ILE A 141 4.74 -13.53 10.51
CA ILE A 141 4.68 -12.54 11.59
C ILE A 141 3.53 -11.59 11.27
N GLY A 142 2.60 -11.35 12.18
CA GLY A 142 1.55 -10.33 12.01
C GLY A 142 0.13 -10.89 12.14
N SER A 143 -0.79 -10.37 11.32
CA SER A 143 -2.24 -10.60 11.48
C SER A 143 -2.62 -12.08 11.37
N PRO A 144 -3.53 -12.57 12.24
CA PRO A 144 -4.04 -13.94 12.20
C PRO A 144 -5.06 -14.17 11.06
N ASP A 145 -5.57 -13.10 10.44
CA ASP A 145 -6.61 -13.18 9.40
C ASP A 145 -6.10 -13.78 8.08
N VAL A 146 -4.77 -13.91 7.97
CA VAL A 146 -4.10 -14.46 6.79
C VAL A 146 -3.92 -15.95 6.97
N GLY A 147 -4.70 -16.71 6.21
CA GLY A 147 -4.57 -18.16 6.16
C GLY A 147 -3.19 -18.57 5.67
N THR A 148 -2.54 -19.46 6.42
CA THR A 148 -1.31 -20.12 5.99
C THR A 148 -1.61 -21.60 5.82
N ALA A 149 -1.81 -22.03 4.57
CA ALA A 149 -2.07 -23.44 4.27
C ALA A 149 -0.79 -24.27 4.49
N GLY A 150 -0.47 -24.56 5.75
CA GLY A 150 0.75 -25.28 6.15
C GLY A 150 2.03 -24.59 5.69
N CYS A 151 2.06 -23.24 5.71
CA CYS A 151 3.19 -22.45 5.25
C CYS A 151 3.64 -22.71 3.81
N SER A 152 2.77 -23.23 2.93
CA SER A 152 3.10 -23.43 1.52
C SER A 152 2.85 -22.16 0.70
N GLN A 153 1.77 -21.43 1.03
CA GLN A 153 1.34 -20.21 0.35
C GLN A 153 0.69 -19.25 1.35
N THR A 154 0.79 -17.96 1.05
CA THR A 154 0.09 -16.90 1.77
C THR A 154 -1.23 -16.63 1.05
N ASP A 155 -2.35 -16.95 1.68
CA ASP A 155 -3.67 -16.63 1.13
C ASP A 155 -4.11 -15.25 1.61
N LEU A 156 -4.00 -14.26 0.73
CA LEU A 156 -4.45 -12.89 0.99
C LEU A 156 -5.92 -12.66 0.59
N SER A 157 -6.61 -13.68 0.07
CA SER A 157 -8.00 -13.52 -0.43
C SER A 157 -9.02 -13.30 0.68
N SER A 158 -8.70 -13.66 1.93
CA SER A 158 -9.52 -13.42 3.10
C SER A 158 -9.46 -11.98 3.62
N ILE A 159 -8.52 -11.17 3.14
CA ILE A 159 -8.28 -9.82 3.63
C ILE A 159 -9.15 -8.83 2.87
N ASP A 160 -9.99 -8.11 3.60
CA ASP A 160 -10.72 -6.94 3.10
C ASP A 160 -9.88 -5.67 3.30
N TYR A 161 -9.59 -4.94 2.23
CA TYR A 161 -8.73 -3.74 2.27
C TYR A 161 -9.09 -2.70 1.20
N ASP A 162 -8.96 -1.43 1.56
CA ASP A 162 -9.05 -0.30 0.63
C ASP A 162 -7.72 -0.07 -0.10
N ASN A 163 -6.62 -0.17 0.64
CA ASN A 163 -5.27 0.05 0.15
C ASN A 163 -4.34 -1.01 0.75
N MET A 164 -3.46 -1.58 -0.09
CA MET A 164 -2.43 -2.52 0.34
C MET A 164 -1.08 -2.14 -0.27
N VAL A 165 -0.03 -2.25 0.52
CA VAL A 165 1.35 -2.06 0.10
C VAL A 165 2.13 -3.33 0.35
N LYS A 166 2.91 -3.75 -0.65
CA LYS A 166 3.91 -4.81 -0.54
C LYS A 166 5.30 -4.20 -0.63
N LEU A 167 6.17 -4.54 0.32
CA LEU A 167 7.58 -4.19 0.32
C LEU A 167 8.43 -5.46 0.39
N THR A 168 9.34 -5.63 -0.56
CA THR A 168 10.28 -6.76 -0.59
C THR A 168 11.68 -6.29 -0.24
N ARG A 169 12.33 -7.00 0.70
CA ARG A 169 13.75 -6.81 1.06
C ARG A 169 14.51 -8.11 0.84
N ILE A 170 15.79 -8.00 0.53
CA ILE A 170 16.70 -9.13 0.41
C ILE A 170 17.54 -9.23 1.67
N ILE A 171 17.62 -10.42 2.25
CA ILE A 171 18.33 -10.69 3.51
C ILE A 171 19.13 -11.98 3.43
N ILE A 172 20.00 -12.19 4.43
CA ILE A 172 20.79 -13.42 4.57
C ILE A 172 20.23 -14.24 5.73
N TYR A 173 19.84 -15.48 5.43
CA TYR A 173 19.41 -16.48 6.41
C TYR A 173 20.09 -17.81 6.05
N ASP A 174 20.71 -18.44 7.04
CA ASP A 174 21.46 -19.69 6.88
C ASP A 174 22.39 -19.76 5.64
N ALA A 175 23.21 -18.72 5.48
CA ALA A 175 24.15 -18.55 4.35
C ALA A 175 23.50 -18.47 2.95
N SER A 176 22.16 -18.38 2.90
CA SER A 176 21.38 -18.24 1.67
C SER A 176 20.71 -16.88 1.60
N ILE A 177 20.43 -16.43 0.38
CA ILE A 177 19.71 -15.19 0.12
C ILE A 177 18.21 -15.49 0.18
N VAL A 178 17.49 -14.71 0.98
CA VAL A 178 16.05 -14.85 1.24
C VAL A 178 15.34 -13.53 0.96
N LYS A 179 14.11 -13.61 0.46
CA LYS A 179 13.18 -12.48 0.28
C LYS A 179 12.33 -12.34 1.52
N MET A 180 12.39 -11.20 2.20
CA MET A 180 11.39 -10.79 3.19
C MET A 180 10.34 -9.94 2.50
N GLU A 181 9.09 -10.39 2.52
CA GLU A 181 7.96 -9.64 1.99
C GLU A 181 7.10 -9.15 3.15
N VAL A 182 6.97 -7.83 3.28
CA VAL A 182 6.07 -7.18 4.23
C VAL A 182 4.86 -6.67 3.46
N TYR A 183 3.68 -7.11 3.87
CA TYR A 183 2.41 -6.62 3.37
C TYR A 183 1.77 -5.81 4.49
N ALA A 184 1.31 -4.60 4.20
CA ALA A 184 0.48 -3.84 5.12
C ALA A 184 -0.74 -3.29 4.39
N TRP A 185 -1.86 -3.19 5.10
CA TRP A 185 -3.11 -2.73 4.53
C TRP A 185 -3.94 -1.89 5.50
N ALA A 186 -4.80 -1.06 4.91
CA ALA A 186 -5.81 -0.29 5.63
C ALA A 186 -7.18 -0.93 5.41
N LYS A 187 -7.92 -1.09 6.50
CA LYS A 187 -9.33 -1.47 6.54
C LYS A 187 -10.21 -0.25 6.78
#